data_AF-A0A822EXG1-F1
#
_entry.id   AF-A0A822EXG1-F1
#
_cell.length_a   1.000
_cell.length_b   1.000
_cell.length_c   1.000
_cell.angle_alpha   90.00
_cell.angle_beta   90.00
_cell.angle_gamma   90.00
#
_symmetry.space_group_name_H-M   'P 1'
#
loop_
_entity.id
_entity.type
_entity.pdbx_description
1 polymer ?
#
loop_
_entity_poly.entity_id
_entity_poly.type
_entity_poly.pdbx_seq_one_letter_code
_entity_poly.pdbx_strand_id
1 'polypeptide(L)'
;LYCSLAFSCEKCEHTIQINTSKMIPDTKHRDINICVQLASFLGAHLAGIGRAGVAKIFGAMNIPRPVKEDHYEEIDRKLLLPCIKKFQHQSMEAAIYEAVDENDGDPTSLTVSGDGTWQRRGFKSIREVAAVLSCNTTPKVFDVQHLSKKCVICIGELSVKNTDSDLYDEIISNHDYESNYDGSSGGMESKGIQDIFKRSFSKYQVQYTRYIGDGDLSVMWDLTQHPSYPGIEIEKIEDINH
;
A
#
# COMPACT_ATOMS: atom_id res chain seq x y z
N LEU A 1 12.52 28.03 -3.16
CA LEU A 1 11.52 28.82 -2.40
C LEU A 1 12.22 29.61 -1.30
N TYR A 2 13.00 30.64 -1.63
CA TYR A 2 13.60 31.50 -0.60
C TYR A 2 13.71 32.92 -1.11
N CYS A 3 13.72 33.86 -0.18
CA CYS A 3 13.96 35.27 -0.45
C CYS A 3 15.24 35.69 0.27
N SER A 4 16.04 36.49 -0.41
CA SER A 4 17.12 37.25 0.20
C SER A 4 16.58 38.64 0.54
N LEU A 5 16.52 38.96 1.82
CA LEU A 5 16.16 40.29 2.29
C LEU A 5 17.46 41.05 2.54
N ALA A 6 17.64 42.18 1.85
CA ALA A 6 18.77 43.07 2.06
C ALA A 6 18.28 44.36 2.73
N PHE A 7 18.91 44.72 3.84
CA PHE A 7 18.65 45.93 4.59
C PHE A 7 19.88 46.82 4.52
N SER A 8 19.78 47.93 3.79
CA SER A 8 20.88 48.88 3.60
C SER A 8 20.62 50.14 4.40
N CYS A 9 21.60 50.59 5.18
CA CYS A 9 21.54 51.88 5.87
C CYS A 9 22.06 52.99 4.95
N GLU A 10 21.23 53.97 4.63
CA GLU A 10 21.61 55.10 3.76
C GLU A 10 22.68 56.02 4.38
N LYS A 11 22.88 55.98 5.70
CA LYS A 11 23.85 56.87 6.39
C LYS A 11 25.24 56.27 6.53
N CYS A 12 25.36 54.97 6.76
CA CYS A 12 26.65 54.31 6.97
C CYS A 12 27.00 53.30 5.87
N GLU A 13 26.16 53.20 4.83
CA GLU A 13 26.31 52.29 3.68
C GLU A 13 26.41 50.80 4.03
N HIS A 14 26.19 50.46 5.30
CA HIS A 14 26.21 49.08 5.74
C HIS A 14 24.98 48.33 5.24
N THR A 15 25.19 47.14 4.68
CA THR A 15 24.12 46.28 4.19
C THR A 15 24.14 44.94 4.92
N ILE A 16 23.00 44.56 5.49
CA ILE A 16 22.79 43.25 6.11
C ILE A 16 21.90 42.43 5.18
N GLN A 17 22.33 41.22 4.85
CA GLN A 17 21.54 40.29 4.04
C GLN A 17 21.08 39.10 4.89
N ILE A 18 19.79 38.83 4.90
CA ILE A 18 19.17 37.72 5.61
C ILE A 18 18.44 36.86 4.58
N ASN A 19 18.71 35.55 4.59
CA ASN A 19 17.97 34.61 3.78
C ASN A 19 16.82 34.03 4.59
N THR A 20 15.62 33.92 4.01
CA THR A 20 14.46 33.29 4.68
C THR A 20 14.60 31.77 4.86
N SER A 21 15.71 31.18 4.39
CA SER A 21 16.00 29.76 4.51
C SER A 21 17.50 29.49 4.57
N LYS A 22 17.89 28.60 5.48
CA LYS A 22 19.29 28.19 5.70
C LYS A 22 19.76 27.31 4.54
N MET A 23 21.04 27.47 4.18
CA MET A 23 21.71 26.53 3.29
C MET A 23 22.09 25.29 4.09
N ILE A 24 21.88 24.11 3.51
CA ILE A 24 22.26 22.86 4.16
C ILE A 24 23.78 22.68 3.96
N PRO A 25 24.53 22.34 5.02
CA PRO A 25 25.97 22.11 4.93
C PRO A 25 26.31 21.16 3.78
N ASP A 26 27.38 21.49 3.04
CA ASP A 26 27.93 20.65 1.96
C ASP A 26 26.97 20.33 0.80
N THR A 27 25.89 21.11 0.64
CA THR A 27 24.97 20.96 -0.50
C THR A 27 24.63 22.30 -1.14
N LYS A 28 24.15 22.25 -2.39
CA LYS A 28 23.52 23.38 -3.08
C LYS A 28 22.06 23.62 -2.66
N HIS A 29 21.54 22.83 -1.71
CA HIS A 29 20.14 22.86 -1.32
C HIS A 29 19.93 23.75 -0.09
N ARG A 30 18.76 24.37 -0.02
CA ARG A 30 18.29 25.09 1.17
C ARG A 30 17.28 24.24 1.91
N ASP A 31 17.22 24.44 3.22
CA ASP A 31 16.34 23.71 4.14
C ASP A 31 14.88 23.70 3.65
N ILE A 32 14.34 24.87 3.31
CA ILE A 32 13.00 25.00 2.73
C ILE A 32 12.74 24.14 1.48
N ASN A 33 13.75 23.91 0.63
CA ASN A 33 13.57 23.07 -0.54
C ASN A 33 13.41 21.60 -0.12
N ILE A 34 14.14 21.16 0.91
CA ILE A 34 14.01 19.80 1.43
C ILE A 34 12.73 19.66 2.25
N CYS A 35 12.45 20.59 3.16
CA CYS A 35 11.24 20.57 3.99
C CYS A 35 9.98 20.56 3.14
N VAL A 36 9.86 21.44 2.14
CA VAL A 36 8.68 21.44 1.25
C VAL A 36 8.61 20.15 0.45
N GLN A 37 9.74 19.61 -0.03
CA GLN A 37 9.74 18.34 -0.78
C GLN A 37 9.35 17.15 0.09
N LEU A 38 10.03 16.91 1.21
CA LEU A 38 9.73 15.81 2.13
C LEU A 38 8.34 15.93 2.74
N ALA A 39 7.95 17.12 3.24
CA ALA A 39 6.63 17.30 3.85
C ALA A 39 5.50 17.18 2.83
N SER A 40 5.69 17.69 1.60
CA SER A 40 4.69 17.49 0.55
C SER A 40 4.59 16.03 0.13
N PHE A 41 5.70 15.31 0.08
CA PHE A 41 5.76 13.92 -0.33
C PHE A 41 5.17 12.98 0.72
N LEU A 42 5.60 13.09 1.98
CA LEU A 42 5.03 12.34 3.10
C LEU A 42 3.58 12.74 3.35
N GLY A 43 3.29 14.04 3.33
CA GLY A 43 1.93 14.57 3.46
C GLY A 43 0.99 14.08 2.36
N ALA A 44 1.48 13.97 1.11
CA ALA A 44 0.69 13.42 0.00
C ALA A 44 0.29 11.97 0.21
N HIS A 45 1.21 11.16 0.73
CA HIS A 45 0.98 9.75 1.03
C HIS A 45 0.01 9.58 2.19
N LEU A 46 0.24 10.31 3.29
CA LEU A 46 -0.63 10.27 4.46
C LEU A 46 -2.05 10.75 4.14
N ALA A 47 -2.18 11.74 3.25
CA ALA A 47 -3.49 12.24 2.81
C ALA A 47 -4.11 11.42 1.66
N GLY A 48 -3.40 10.44 1.09
CA GLY A 48 -3.88 9.63 -0.04
C GLY A 48 -4.10 10.41 -1.35
N ILE A 49 -3.52 11.61 -1.50
CA ILE A 49 -3.75 12.48 -2.66
C ILE A 49 -2.65 12.35 -3.73
N GLY A 50 -1.51 11.79 -3.35
CA GLY A 50 -0.33 11.61 -4.22
C GLY A 50 0.20 12.92 -4.83
N ARG A 51 1.15 12.79 -5.76
CA ARG A 51 1.78 13.92 -6.44
C ARG A 51 0.79 14.84 -7.14
N ALA A 52 -0.19 14.26 -7.84
CA ALA A 52 -1.19 15.01 -8.59
C ALA A 52 -2.04 15.90 -7.67
N GLY A 53 -2.41 15.39 -6.48
CA GLY A 53 -3.08 16.17 -5.45
C GLY A 53 -2.22 17.32 -4.94
N VAL A 54 -0.96 17.06 -4.60
CA VAL A 54 -0.01 18.11 -4.18
C VAL A 54 0.15 19.18 -5.25
N ALA A 55 0.25 18.80 -6.52
CA ALA A 55 0.38 19.76 -7.62
C ALA A 55 -0.82 20.72 -7.69
N LYS A 56 -2.04 20.23 -7.42
CA LYS A 56 -3.25 21.06 -7.35
C LYS A 56 -3.21 22.00 -6.14
N ILE A 57 -2.84 21.49 -4.97
CA ILE A 57 -2.74 22.30 -3.74
C ILE A 57 -1.68 23.39 -3.92
N PHE A 58 -0.51 23.05 -4.45
CA PHE A 58 0.56 24.01 -4.72
C PHE A 58 0.13 25.06 -5.74
N GLY A 59 -0.56 24.64 -6.80
CA GLY A 59 -1.16 25.57 -7.76
C GLY A 59 -2.14 26.55 -7.10
N ALA A 60 -3.01 26.07 -6.21
CA ALA A 60 -3.97 26.91 -5.49
C ALA A 60 -3.28 27.90 -4.53
N MET A 61 -2.15 27.52 -3.94
CA MET A 61 -1.35 28.38 -3.05
C MET A 61 -0.33 29.26 -3.79
N ASN A 62 -0.31 29.23 -5.13
CA ASN A 62 0.70 29.90 -5.96
C ASN A 62 2.15 29.51 -5.60
N ILE A 63 2.36 28.24 -5.26
CA ILE A 63 3.65 27.63 -4.97
C ILE A 63 4.14 26.91 -6.24
N PRO A 64 5.45 26.96 -6.58
CA PRO A 64 6.01 26.18 -7.68
C PRO A 64 5.68 24.70 -7.54
N ARG A 65 5.52 24.01 -8.68
CA ARG A 65 5.15 22.59 -8.72
C ARG A 65 6.05 21.73 -7.82
N PRO A 66 5.51 20.64 -7.25
CA PRO A 66 6.31 19.69 -6.48
C PRO A 66 7.38 19.04 -7.37
N VAL A 67 8.21 18.17 -6.78
CA VAL A 67 9.28 17.44 -7.49
C VAL A 67 8.78 16.82 -8.80
N LYS A 68 9.71 16.69 -9.76
CA LYS A 68 9.44 16.02 -11.03
C LYS A 68 8.88 14.62 -10.77
N GLU A 69 8.06 14.16 -11.71
CA GLU A 69 7.36 12.88 -11.61
C GLU A 69 8.33 11.71 -11.44
N ASP A 70 9.33 11.62 -12.30
CA ASP A 70 10.36 10.57 -12.24
C ASP A 70 11.06 10.51 -10.87
N HIS A 71 11.34 11.67 -10.28
CA HIS A 71 11.96 11.74 -8.96
C HIS A 71 11.00 11.36 -7.83
N TYR A 72 9.72 11.71 -7.97
CA TYR A 72 8.68 11.28 -7.04
C TYR A 72 8.55 9.76 -7.05
N GLU A 73 8.43 9.16 -8.24
CA GLU A 73 8.33 7.72 -8.43
C GLU A 73 9.59 6.98 -7.94
N GLU A 74 10.77 7.57 -8.15
CA GLU A 74 12.02 7.02 -7.64
C GLU A 74 12.01 6.94 -6.11
N ILE A 75 11.60 8.01 -5.41
CA ILE A 75 11.53 8.00 -3.96
C ILE A 75 10.45 7.00 -3.48
N ASP A 76 9.29 6.95 -4.14
CA ASP A 76 8.23 6.00 -3.82
C ASP A 76 8.74 4.56 -3.88
N ARG A 77 9.36 4.20 -5.01
CA ARG A 77 9.81 2.83 -5.27
C ARG A 77 11.04 2.44 -4.46
N LYS A 78 12.02 3.32 -4.32
CA LYS A 78 13.32 2.99 -3.71
C LYS A 78 13.35 3.21 -2.21
N LEU A 79 12.53 4.12 -1.67
CA LEU A 79 12.59 4.50 -0.25
C LEU A 79 11.30 4.11 0.49
N LEU A 80 10.14 4.61 0.05
CA LEU A 80 8.91 4.44 0.81
C LEU A 80 8.37 3.02 0.75
N LEU A 81 8.23 2.46 -0.45
CA LEU A 81 7.61 1.15 -0.62
C LEU A 81 8.34 0.05 0.17
N PRO A 82 9.69 -0.03 0.17
CA PRO A 82 10.40 -1.00 1.00
C PRO A 82 10.18 -0.76 2.50
N CYS A 83 10.17 0.50 2.92
CA CYS A 83 9.95 0.89 4.31
C CYS A 83 8.53 0.50 4.79
N ILE A 84 7.50 0.85 4.00
CA ILE A 84 6.10 0.51 4.27
C ILE A 84 5.91 -0.99 4.29
N LYS A 85 6.45 -1.74 3.31
CA LYS A 85 6.36 -3.22 3.29
C LYS A 85 7.00 -3.84 4.53
N LYS A 86 8.14 -3.31 4.98
CA LYS A 86 8.81 -3.78 6.20
C LYS A 86 7.93 -3.57 7.42
N PHE A 87 7.42 -2.35 7.63
CA PHE A 87 6.58 -2.05 8.79
C PHE A 87 5.22 -2.74 8.73
N GLN A 88 4.66 -2.93 7.54
CA GLN A 88 3.46 -3.72 7.31
C GLN A 88 3.65 -5.14 7.83
N HIS A 89 4.74 -5.82 7.42
CA HIS A 89 5.03 -7.18 7.86
C HIS A 89 5.19 -7.24 9.38
N GLN A 90 6.00 -6.35 9.96
CA GLN A 90 6.22 -6.30 11.42
C GLN A 90 4.93 -6.04 12.19
N SER A 91 4.07 -5.15 11.69
CA SER A 91 2.79 -4.83 12.33
C SER A 91 1.81 -5.99 12.27
N MET A 92 1.74 -6.70 11.14
CA MET A 92 0.87 -7.86 10.95
C MET A 92 1.31 -9.05 11.79
N GLU A 93 2.61 -9.32 11.81
CA GLU A 93 3.21 -10.37 12.63
C GLU A 93 2.97 -10.11 14.13
N ALA A 94 3.20 -8.87 14.59
CA ALA A 94 2.92 -8.49 15.98
C ALA A 94 1.43 -8.63 16.33
N ALA A 95 0.52 -8.25 15.43
CA ALA A 95 -0.92 -8.39 15.64
C ALA A 95 -1.34 -9.85 15.80
N ILE A 96 -0.76 -10.76 15.03
CA ILE A 96 -1.03 -12.19 15.16
C ILE A 96 -0.50 -12.72 16.49
N TYR A 97 0.75 -12.41 16.85
CA TYR A 97 1.31 -12.88 18.12
C TYR A 97 0.55 -12.39 19.35
N GLU A 98 0.07 -11.15 19.32
CA GLU A 98 -0.81 -10.62 20.36
C GLU A 98 -2.13 -11.40 20.41
N ALA A 99 -2.75 -11.68 19.27
CA ALA A 99 -3.98 -12.46 19.23
C ALA A 99 -3.80 -13.92 19.69
N VAL A 100 -2.63 -14.51 19.45
CA VAL A 100 -2.25 -15.84 19.93
C VAL A 100 -2.09 -15.84 21.46
N ASP A 101 -1.46 -14.80 22.02
CA ASP A 101 -1.25 -14.64 23.47
C ASP A 101 -2.56 -14.37 24.23
N GLU A 102 -3.47 -13.60 23.62
CA GLU A 102 -4.80 -13.30 24.17
C GLU A 102 -5.80 -14.46 24.05
N ASN A 103 -5.47 -15.51 23.28
CA ASN A 103 -6.38 -16.63 23.05
C ASN A 103 -6.22 -17.68 24.15
N ASP A 104 -7.05 -17.57 25.20
CA ASP A 104 -7.11 -18.49 26.36
C ASP A 104 -7.38 -19.98 26.01
N GLY A 105 -7.70 -20.30 24.75
CA GLY A 105 -8.03 -21.63 24.23
C GLY A 105 -6.88 -22.33 23.52
N ASP A 106 -7.10 -22.75 22.26
CA ASP A 106 -6.04 -23.22 21.39
C ASP A 106 -5.35 -22.00 20.76
N PRO A 107 -4.13 -21.65 21.19
CA PRO A 107 -3.46 -20.40 20.79
C PRO A 107 -3.24 -20.33 19.27
N THR A 108 -3.21 -21.48 18.59
CA THR A 108 -2.97 -21.55 17.14
C THR A 108 -4.24 -21.46 16.30
N SER A 109 -5.42 -21.58 16.89
CA SER A 109 -6.72 -21.52 16.20
C SER A 109 -7.42 -20.18 16.45
N LEU A 110 -7.41 -19.30 15.45
CA LEU A 110 -7.92 -17.94 15.57
C LEU A 110 -9.26 -17.75 14.83
N THR A 111 -10.08 -16.86 15.39
CA THR A 111 -11.24 -16.27 14.69
C THR A 111 -10.80 -15.05 13.94
N VAL A 112 -11.23 -14.93 12.69
CA VAL A 112 -10.89 -13.79 11.85
C VAL A 112 -12.10 -13.22 11.15
N SER A 113 -12.01 -11.94 10.81
CA SER A 113 -12.93 -11.28 9.89
C SER A 113 -12.19 -10.95 8.60
N GLY A 114 -12.87 -11.05 7.46
CA GLY A 114 -12.29 -10.73 6.16
C GLY A 114 -13.20 -9.87 5.31
N ASP A 115 -12.59 -8.99 4.53
CA ASP A 115 -13.27 -8.10 3.58
C ASP A 115 -12.31 -7.70 2.45
N GLY A 116 -12.88 -7.35 1.30
CA GLY A 116 -12.19 -6.92 0.09
C GLY A 116 -12.42 -5.44 -0.21
N THR A 117 -11.39 -4.76 -0.71
CA THR A 117 -11.55 -3.41 -1.25
C THR A 117 -11.06 -3.31 -2.69
N TRP A 118 -11.87 -2.67 -3.53
CA TRP A 118 -11.59 -2.51 -4.95
C TRP A 118 -11.10 -1.10 -5.28
N GLN A 119 -10.14 -0.99 -6.20
CA GLN A 119 -9.63 0.29 -6.69
C GLN A 119 -10.74 1.18 -7.27
N ARG A 120 -11.79 0.58 -7.85
CA ARG A 120 -12.94 1.29 -8.41
C ARG A 120 -14.21 0.68 -7.87
N ARG A 121 -15.20 1.53 -7.59
CA ARG A 121 -16.53 1.07 -7.15
C ARG A 121 -17.21 0.22 -8.24
N GLY A 122 -17.79 -0.90 -7.81
CA GLY A 122 -18.55 -1.84 -8.64
C GLY A 122 -17.69 -2.94 -9.29
N PHE A 123 -18.36 -3.96 -9.84
CA PHE A 123 -17.76 -5.20 -10.39
C PHE A 123 -16.85 -5.03 -11.64
N LYS A 124 -16.38 -3.81 -11.92
CA LYS A 124 -15.48 -3.48 -13.04
C LYS A 124 -14.04 -3.22 -12.61
N SER A 125 -13.73 -3.38 -11.33
CA SER A 125 -12.35 -3.21 -10.88
C SER A 125 -11.47 -4.34 -11.40
N ILE A 126 -10.22 -4.00 -11.70
CA ILE A 126 -9.18 -4.92 -12.19
C ILE A 126 -8.12 -5.19 -11.11
N ARG A 127 -8.27 -4.54 -9.95
CA ARG A 127 -7.38 -4.59 -8.79
C ARG A 127 -8.22 -4.61 -7.53
N GLU A 128 -7.83 -5.46 -6.61
CA GLU A 128 -8.51 -5.66 -5.33
C GLU A 128 -7.47 -5.99 -4.27
N VAL A 129 -7.79 -5.67 -3.02
CA VAL A 129 -7.01 -6.01 -1.85
C VAL A 129 -7.95 -6.65 -0.85
N ALA A 130 -7.77 -7.94 -0.61
CA ALA A 130 -8.42 -8.66 0.48
C ALA A 130 -7.60 -8.46 1.76
N ALA A 131 -8.28 -8.30 2.89
CA ALA A 131 -7.65 -8.23 4.20
C ALA A 131 -8.34 -9.19 5.16
N VAL A 132 -7.54 -9.74 6.09
CA VAL A 132 -8.03 -10.52 7.23
C VAL A 132 -7.58 -9.85 8.52
N LEU A 133 -8.48 -9.74 9.48
CA LEU A 133 -8.32 -8.98 10.72
C LEU A 133 -8.75 -9.81 11.95
N SER A 134 -8.24 -9.41 13.12
CA SER A 134 -8.71 -9.91 14.42
C SER A 134 -10.14 -9.46 14.72
N CYS A 135 -10.88 -10.31 15.45
CA CYS A 135 -12.26 -10.03 15.87
C CYS A 135 -12.37 -9.48 17.31
N ASN A 136 -11.33 -8.81 17.80
CA ASN A 136 -11.33 -8.20 19.14
C ASN A 136 -11.89 -6.76 19.10
N THR A 137 -11.99 -6.11 20.26
CA THR A 137 -12.55 -4.75 20.38
C THR A 137 -11.76 -3.69 19.62
N THR A 138 -10.48 -3.96 19.32
CA THR A 138 -9.60 -3.09 18.54
C THR A 138 -9.00 -3.90 17.39
N PRO A 139 -9.76 -4.12 16.30
CA PRO A 139 -9.33 -4.99 15.20
C PRO A 139 -7.99 -4.59 14.61
N LYS A 140 -7.11 -5.57 14.43
CA LYS A 140 -5.79 -5.43 13.80
C LYS A 140 -5.72 -6.32 12.58
N VAL A 141 -5.05 -5.84 11.54
CA VAL A 141 -4.88 -6.59 10.30
C VAL A 141 -3.82 -7.68 10.49
N PHE A 142 -4.18 -8.93 10.21
CA PHE A 142 -3.29 -10.09 10.25
C PHE A 142 -2.57 -10.34 8.92
N ASP A 143 -3.26 -10.16 7.80
CA ASP A 143 -2.65 -10.30 6.49
C ASP A 143 -3.49 -9.60 5.41
N VAL A 144 -2.86 -9.33 4.27
CA VAL A 144 -3.53 -8.78 3.09
C VAL A 144 -3.07 -9.49 1.82
N GLN A 145 -3.97 -9.64 0.85
CA GLN A 145 -3.67 -10.19 -0.47
C GLN A 145 -4.05 -9.16 -1.53
N HIS A 146 -3.07 -8.69 -2.29
CA HIS A 146 -3.32 -7.88 -3.47
C HIS A 146 -3.56 -8.79 -4.68
N LEU A 147 -4.70 -8.62 -5.33
CA LEU A 147 -5.06 -9.32 -6.55
C LEU A 147 -5.16 -8.35 -7.72
N SER A 148 -4.65 -8.77 -8.87
CA SER A 148 -4.78 -8.03 -10.12
C SER A 148 -5.04 -8.93 -11.31
N LYS A 149 -5.91 -8.42 -12.19
CA LYS A 149 -6.24 -9.02 -13.49
C LYS A 149 -5.34 -8.55 -14.63
N LYS A 150 -4.47 -7.58 -14.35
CA LYS A 150 -3.68 -6.89 -15.38
C LYS A 150 -2.33 -6.49 -14.82
N CYS A 151 -1.29 -6.81 -15.58
CA CYS A 151 0.02 -6.22 -15.34
C CYS A 151 0.21 -4.97 -16.20
N VAL A 152 0.54 -3.84 -15.56
CA VAL A 152 0.79 -2.57 -16.26
C VAL A 152 2.04 -2.64 -17.13
N ILE A 153 3.10 -3.31 -16.65
CA ILE A 153 4.34 -3.49 -17.42
C ILE A 153 4.02 -4.30 -18.68
N CYS A 154 3.41 -5.48 -18.55
CA CYS A 154 3.04 -6.27 -19.74
C CYS A 154 2.19 -5.48 -20.74
N ILE A 155 1.25 -4.65 -20.26
CA ILE A 155 0.40 -3.84 -21.15
C ILE A 155 1.21 -2.75 -21.88
N GLY A 156 2.13 -2.09 -21.19
CA GLY A 156 2.99 -1.06 -21.79
C GLY A 156 3.96 -1.65 -22.81
N GLU A 157 4.56 -2.78 -22.50
CA GLU A 157 5.62 -3.41 -23.31
C GLU A 157 5.09 -4.08 -24.58
N LEU A 158 3.76 -4.26 -24.73
CA LEU A 158 3.16 -4.64 -26.01
C LEU A 158 3.50 -3.65 -27.14
N SER A 159 3.80 -2.39 -26.81
CA SER A 159 4.26 -1.38 -27.77
C SER A 159 5.72 -1.58 -28.19
N VAL A 160 6.57 -2.08 -27.28
CA VAL A 160 7.99 -2.37 -27.53
C VAL A 160 8.13 -3.65 -28.36
N LYS A 161 7.27 -4.65 -28.15
CA LYS A 161 7.25 -5.90 -28.95
C LYS A 161 7.26 -5.67 -30.47
N ASN A 162 6.57 -4.63 -30.93
CA ASN A 162 6.46 -4.33 -32.36
C ASN A 162 7.64 -3.48 -32.90
N THR A 163 8.46 -2.93 -32.02
CA THR A 163 9.53 -1.97 -32.36
C THR A 163 10.92 -2.56 -32.10
N ASP A 164 11.07 -3.35 -31.03
CA ASP A 164 12.31 -3.99 -30.60
C ASP A 164 11.98 -5.31 -29.87
N SER A 165 12.08 -6.43 -30.60
CA SER A 165 11.72 -7.75 -30.09
C SER A 165 12.73 -8.29 -29.07
N ASP A 166 14.01 -7.95 -29.22
CA ASP A 166 15.07 -8.46 -28.34
C ASP A 166 14.96 -7.80 -26.96
N LEU A 167 14.71 -6.48 -26.92
CA LEU A 167 14.42 -5.75 -25.69
C LEU A 167 13.13 -6.26 -25.01
N TYR A 168 12.10 -6.57 -25.80
CA TYR A 168 10.87 -7.16 -25.26
C TYR A 168 11.13 -8.50 -24.56
N ASP A 169 11.91 -9.39 -25.17
CA ASP A 169 12.23 -10.70 -24.59
C ASP A 169 13.07 -10.57 -23.32
N GLU A 170 14.02 -9.62 -23.27
CA GLU A 170 14.79 -9.30 -22.05
C GLU A 170 13.89 -8.78 -20.93
N ILE A 171 12.96 -7.87 -21.24
CA ILE A 171 12.05 -7.31 -20.23
C ILE A 171 11.13 -8.39 -19.69
N ILE A 172 10.48 -9.16 -20.58
CA ILE A 172 9.50 -10.19 -20.18
C ILE A 172 10.15 -11.32 -19.39
N SER A 173 11.36 -11.74 -19.76
CA SER A 173 12.07 -12.81 -19.05
C SER A 173 12.45 -12.44 -17.61
N ASN A 174 12.67 -11.15 -17.33
CA ASN A 174 13.01 -10.65 -16.00
C ASN A 174 11.81 -10.05 -15.25
N HIS A 175 10.61 -10.12 -15.82
CA HIS A 175 9.45 -9.41 -15.29
C HIS A 175 8.68 -10.22 -14.24
N ASP A 176 8.53 -9.63 -13.05
CA ASP A 176 7.61 -10.13 -12.03
C ASP A 176 6.16 -9.70 -12.33
N TYR A 177 5.35 -10.66 -12.76
CA TYR A 177 3.99 -10.41 -13.22
C TYR A 177 3.08 -9.94 -12.09
N GLU A 178 2.55 -8.73 -12.20
CA GLU A 178 1.53 -8.23 -11.26
C GLU A 178 0.18 -8.95 -11.39
N SER A 179 -0.08 -9.61 -12.53
CA SER A 179 -1.35 -10.30 -12.78
C SER A 179 -1.34 -11.67 -12.13
N ASN A 180 -2.14 -11.84 -11.09
CA ASN A 180 -2.23 -13.06 -10.29
C ASN A 180 -3.66 -13.58 -10.13
N TYR A 181 -4.62 -13.02 -10.89
CA TYR A 181 -6.01 -13.45 -10.90
C TYR A 181 -6.67 -13.28 -12.27
N ASP A 182 -7.35 -14.31 -12.76
CA ASP A 182 -8.00 -14.33 -14.08
C ASP A 182 -9.55 -14.43 -14.01
N GLY A 183 -10.11 -14.64 -12.81
CA GLY A 183 -11.54 -14.79 -12.59
C GLY A 183 -12.36 -13.49 -12.64
N SER A 184 -13.59 -13.56 -12.11
CA SER A 184 -14.52 -12.41 -12.08
C SER A 184 -14.13 -11.39 -11.01
N SER A 185 -14.38 -10.10 -11.23
CA SER A 185 -14.00 -9.07 -10.25
C SER A 185 -14.64 -9.27 -8.88
N GLY A 186 -15.83 -9.90 -8.84
CA GLY A 186 -16.52 -10.23 -7.58
C GLY A 186 -15.92 -11.44 -6.87
N GLY A 187 -15.22 -12.34 -7.57
CA GLY A 187 -14.55 -13.49 -6.95
C GLY A 187 -13.12 -13.21 -6.51
N MET A 188 -12.65 -11.96 -6.61
CA MET A 188 -11.30 -11.59 -6.18
C MET A 188 -11.20 -11.71 -4.66
N GLU A 189 -12.19 -11.20 -3.92
CA GLU A 189 -12.21 -11.27 -2.45
C GLU A 189 -12.11 -12.71 -1.94
N SER A 190 -12.95 -13.62 -2.42
CA SER A 190 -12.93 -15.04 -2.02
C SER A 190 -11.55 -15.65 -2.25
N LYS A 191 -10.96 -15.41 -3.43
CA LYS A 191 -9.62 -15.88 -3.77
C LYS A 191 -8.55 -15.26 -2.85
N GLY A 192 -8.66 -13.97 -2.57
CA GLY A 192 -7.71 -13.23 -1.74
C GLY A 192 -7.69 -13.74 -0.31
N ILE A 193 -8.88 -13.96 0.26
CA ILE A 193 -9.06 -14.53 1.60
C ILE A 193 -8.56 -15.98 1.62
N GLN A 194 -8.89 -16.80 0.61
CA GLN A 194 -8.39 -18.17 0.50
C GLN A 194 -6.85 -18.23 0.44
N ASP A 195 -6.21 -17.33 -0.31
CA ASP A 195 -4.74 -17.25 -0.39
C ASP A 195 -4.10 -16.81 0.94
N ILE A 196 -4.82 -16.01 1.75
CA ILE A 196 -4.41 -15.66 3.12
C ILE A 196 -4.50 -16.89 4.04
N PHE A 197 -5.61 -17.63 3.97
CA PHE A 197 -5.82 -18.84 4.78
C PHE A 197 -4.80 -19.93 4.46
N LYS A 198 -4.50 -20.17 3.18
CA LYS A 198 -3.54 -21.21 2.78
C LYS A 198 -2.11 -20.96 3.27
N ARG A 199 -1.71 -19.69 3.43
CA ARG A 199 -0.34 -19.34 3.86
C ARG A 199 -0.21 -19.05 5.36
N SER A 200 -1.31 -18.91 6.09
CA SER A 200 -1.29 -18.51 7.51
C SER A 200 -0.42 -19.45 8.34
N PHE A 201 -0.53 -20.76 8.10
CA PHE A 201 0.23 -21.76 8.84
C PHE A 201 1.73 -21.68 8.52
N SER A 202 2.11 -21.65 7.25
CA SER A 202 3.53 -21.59 6.88
C SER A 202 4.18 -20.26 7.26
N LYS A 203 3.43 -19.16 7.22
CA LYS A 203 3.92 -17.81 7.48
C LYS A 203 3.94 -17.46 8.97
N TYR A 204 2.94 -17.88 9.73
CA TYR A 204 2.71 -17.42 11.12
C TYR A 204 2.46 -18.54 12.12
N GLN A 205 2.40 -19.82 11.70
CA GLN A 205 2.10 -20.98 12.55
C GLN A 205 0.71 -20.91 13.21
N VAL A 206 -0.25 -20.26 12.56
CA VAL A 206 -1.65 -20.18 13.00
C VAL A 206 -2.60 -20.74 11.93
N GLN A 207 -3.79 -21.11 12.35
CA GLN A 207 -4.89 -21.55 11.52
C GLN A 207 -6.12 -20.71 11.84
N TYR A 208 -6.90 -20.39 10.80
CA TYR A 208 -8.13 -19.62 10.93
C TYR A 208 -9.31 -20.57 10.87
N THR A 209 -9.89 -20.87 12.03
CA THR A 209 -10.94 -21.91 12.16
C THR A 209 -12.35 -21.34 12.16
N ARG A 210 -12.48 -20.03 12.43
CA ARG A 210 -13.76 -19.31 12.44
C ARG A 210 -13.66 -18.05 11.60
N TYR A 211 -14.64 -17.82 10.73
CA TYR A 211 -14.68 -16.71 9.78
C TYR A 211 -15.94 -15.86 9.94
N ILE A 212 -15.76 -14.54 10.03
CA ILE A 212 -16.82 -13.51 9.99
C ILE A 212 -16.66 -12.72 8.70
N GLY A 213 -17.64 -12.77 7.81
CA GLY A 213 -17.65 -11.98 6.59
C GLY A 213 -18.99 -11.32 6.36
N ASP A 214 -19.00 -10.33 5.46
CA ASP A 214 -20.24 -9.75 4.95
C ASP A 214 -21.11 -10.87 4.36
N GLY A 215 -22.44 -10.78 4.54
CA GLY A 215 -23.41 -11.88 4.37
C GLY A 215 -23.51 -12.56 3.00
N ASP A 216 -22.57 -12.32 2.09
CA ASP A 216 -22.38 -13.13 0.91
C ASP A 216 -21.80 -14.52 1.30
N LEU A 217 -22.23 -15.56 0.58
CA LEU A 217 -21.79 -16.94 0.86
C LEU A 217 -20.60 -17.33 -0.03
N SER A 218 -20.06 -16.39 -0.81
CA SER A 218 -19.08 -16.68 -1.85
C SER A 218 -17.73 -17.10 -1.24
N VAL A 219 -17.27 -16.35 -0.25
CA VAL A 219 -16.03 -16.63 0.49
C VAL A 219 -16.14 -17.95 1.25
N MET A 220 -17.23 -18.14 2.00
CA MET A 220 -17.44 -19.38 2.76
C MET A 220 -17.52 -20.60 1.86
N TRP A 221 -18.22 -20.50 0.72
CA TRP A 221 -18.27 -21.58 -0.25
C TRP A 221 -16.86 -21.95 -0.75
N ASP A 222 -16.04 -20.95 -1.07
CA ASP A 222 -14.67 -21.17 -1.57
C ASP A 222 -13.74 -21.79 -0.50
N LEU A 223 -13.88 -21.36 0.75
CA LEU A 223 -13.16 -21.93 1.90
C LEU A 223 -13.55 -23.39 2.18
N THR A 224 -14.81 -23.77 2.00
CA THR A 224 -15.30 -25.15 2.17
C THR A 224 -14.89 -26.05 1.00
N GLN A 225 -15.00 -25.58 -0.25
CA GLN A 225 -14.66 -26.37 -1.44
C GLN A 225 -13.16 -26.61 -1.59
N HIS A 226 -12.35 -25.70 -1.06
CA HIS A 226 -10.89 -25.76 -1.12
C HIS A 226 -10.30 -25.59 0.28
N PRO A 227 -10.36 -26.63 1.12
CA PRO A 227 -9.90 -26.57 2.50
C PRO A 227 -8.46 -26.08 2.59
N SER A 228 -8.24 -25.07 3.43
CA SER A 228 -6.90 -24.51 3.65
C SER A 228 -6.07 -25.34 4.63
N TYR A 229 -6.73 -26.15 5.47
CA TYR A 229 -6.08 -26.96 6.49
C TYR A 229 -6.63 -28.40 6.44
N PRO A 230 -5.77 -29.43 6.47
CA PRO A 230 -6.22 -30.83 6.41
C PRO A 230 -7.11 -31.22 7.60
N GLY A 231 -8.34 -31.67 7.32
CA GLY A 231 -9.25 -32.21 8.35
C GLY A 231 -9.90 -31.16 9.26
N ILE A 232 -9.76 -29.87 8.95
CA ILE A 232 -10.37 -28.77 9.71
C ILE A 232 -11.41 -28.11 8.83
N GLU A 233 -12.64 -28.07 9.32
CA GLU A 233 -13.75 -27.34 8.71
C GLU A 233 -13.79 -25.93 9.29
N ILE A 234 -13.98 -24.93 8.42
CA ILE A 234 -14.05 -23.52 8.83
C ILE A 234 -15.50 -23.21 9.21
N GLU A 235 -15.72 -22.77 10.44
CA GLU A 235 -17.02 -22.37 10.94
C GLU A 235 -17.33 -20.92 10.52
N LYS A 236 -18.47 -20.71 9.85
CA LYS A 236 -19.01 -19.38 9.59
C LYS A 236 -19.66 -18.85 10.87
N ILE A 237 -19.27 -17.66 11.29
CA ILE A 237 -19.97 -16.88 12.31
C ILE A 237 -20.75 -15.77 11.60
N GLU A 238 -22.04 -15.65 11.92
CA GLU A 238 -22.86 -14.57 11.38
C GLU A 238 -22.49 -13.22 12.01
N ASP A 239 -22.40 -12.18 11.19
CA ASP A 239 -22.31 -10.80 11.65
C ASP A 239 -23.66 -10.37 12.25
N ILE A 240 -23.61 -9.77 13.45
CA ILE A 240 -24.80 -9.27 14.15
C ILE A 240 -25.24 -7.86 13.69
N ASN A 241 -24.44 -7.20 12.84
CA ASN A 241 -24.66 -5.83 12.40
C ASN A 241 -25.16 -5.68 10.95
N HIS A 242 -25.41 -6.79 10.24
CA HIS A 242 -25.97 -6.81 8.88
C HIS A 242 -27.35 -7.48 8.81
#